data_AF-A0A653I3U1-F1
#
_entry.id   AF-A0A653I3U1-F1
#
_cell.length_a   1.000
_cell.length_b   1.000
_cell.length_c   1.000
_cell.angle_alpha   90.00
_cell.angle_beta   90.00
_cell.angle_gamma   90.00
#
_symmetry.space_group_name_H-M   'P 1'
#
loop_
_entity.id
_entity.type
_entity.pdbx_description
1 polymer ?
#
loop_
_entity_poly.entity_id
_entity_poly.type
_entity_poly.pdbx_seq_one_letter_code
_entity_poly.pdbx_strand_id
1 'polypeptide(L)'
;MQLPIWFQLPCCSLHLTLNFASKHIRKILIALLLCIANSAFAQAPTAHPIDTWLQQTLEKDYTTMGMRAAMNTAREKWDQEMNQIYTRLMSRLNKEQRVSLKEAQRAWLKFRDAEGKVISKIIASKEGTMWQVTATNEGMELVRARALQLKEYEDALGE
;
A
#
# COMPACT_ATOMS: atom_id res chain seq x y z
N MET A 1 -0.82 -76.08 -27.80
CA MET A 1 -0.61 -77.13 -26.79
C MET A 1 0.29 -76.52 -25.71
N GLN A 2 -0.27 -76.34 -24.51
CA GLN A 2 0.33 -76.07 -23.16
C GLN A 2 1.53 -75.13 -22.96
N LEU A 3 1.32 -74.12 -22.09
CA LEU A 3 2.35 -73.48 -21.25
C LEU A 3 2.85 -74.45 -20.16
N PRO A 4 4.02 -74.20 -19.53
CA PRO A 4 3.93 -73.71 -18.16
C PRO A 4 5.03 -72.71 -17.68
N ILE A 5 4.60 -72.03 -16.62
CA ILE A 5 5.20 -71.11 -15.65
C ILE A 5 6.33 -71.76 -14.84
N TRP A 6 7.42 -71.04 -14.52
CA TRP A 6 8.05 -71.04 -13.18
C TRP A 6 8.81 -69.73 -12.91
N PHE A 7 8.42 -69.07 -11.82
CA PHE A 7 8.98 -67.87 -11.20
C PHE A 7 9.52 -68.31 -9.83
N GLN A 8 10.71 -67.88 -9.41
CA GLN A 8 11.06 -67.65 -7.99
C GLN A 8 12.48 -67.10 -7.80
N LEU A 9 12.59 -65.89 -7.21
CA LEU A 9 13.73 -65.39 -6.43
C LEU A 9 13.19 -64.52 -5.26
N PRO A 10 13.92 -64.37 -4.13
CA PRO A 10 13.35 -64.21 -2.79
C PRO A 10 13.23 -62.77 -2.26
N CYS A 11 12.23 -62.56 -1.39
CA CYS A 11 11.67 -61.27 -0.92
C CYS A 11 12.35 -60.56 0.28
N CYS A 12 13.59 -60.86 0.68
CA CYS A 12 14.02 -60.51 2.06
C CYS A 12 14.68 -59.13 2.31
N SER A 13 14.82 -58.24 1.33
CA SER A 13 15.63 -57.00 1.50
C SER A 13 14.84 -55.69 1.55
N LEU A 14 13.52 -55.68 1.34
CA LEU A 14 12.78 -54.44 1.06
C LEU A 14 12.08 -53.80 2.28
N HIS A 15 11.93 -54.49 3.41
CA HIS A 15 11.05 -54.01 4.50
C HIS A 15 11.70 -53.02 5.49
N LEU A 16 13.03 -52.98 5.64
CA LEU A 16 13.68 -52.13 6.64
C LEU A 16 13.85 -50.67 6.21
N THR A 17 13.88 -50.39 4.90
CA THR A 17 14.13 -49.05 4.34
C THR A 17 12.87 -48.18 4.29
N LEU A 18 11.68 -48.76 4.17
CA LEU A 18 10.41 -48.02 4.10
C LEU A 18 10.02 -47.34 5.43
N ASN A 19 10.32 -47.97 6.58
CA ASN A 19 9.96 -47.43 7.90
C ASN A 19 10.82 -46.23 8.33
N PHE A 20 12.09 -46.18 7.90
CA PHE A 20 12.98 -45.07 8.20
C PHE A 20 12.59 -43.82 7.40
N ALA A 21 12.34 -43.98 6.09
CA ALA A 21 11.88 -42.90 5.21
C ALA A 21 10.57 -42.26 5.71
N SER A 22 9.60 -43.06 6.14
CA SER A 22 8.30 -42.61 6.68
C SER A 22 8.44 -41.70 7.92
N LYS A 23 9.33 -42.05 8.86
CA LYS A 23 9.52 -41.29 10.10
C LYS A 23 10.21 -39.94 9.86
N HIS A 24 11.13 -39.87 8.90
CA HIS A 24 11.78 -38.64 8.48
C HIS A 24 10.84 -37.77 7.64
N ILE A 25 10.07 -38.35 6.72
CA ILE A 25 9.05 -37.65 5.93
C ILE A 25 7.98 -37.02 6.84
N ARG A 26 7.51 -37.74 7.87
CA ARG A 26 6.54 -37.19 8.83
C ARG A 26 7.11 -36.04 9.67
N LYS A 27 8.38 -36.10 10.07
CA LYS A 27 9.06 -34.99 10.78
C LYS A 27 9.30 -33.80 9.87
N ILE A 28 9.67 -34.02 8.62
CA ILE A 28 9.83 -32.98 7.59
C ILE A 28 8.48 -32.33 7.30
N LEU A 29 7.40 -33.11 7.15
CA LEU A 29 6.04 -32.59 6.95
C LEU A 29 5.54 -31.76 8.14
N ILE A 30 5.80 -32.20 9.38
CA ILE A 30 5.45 -31.43 10.59
C ILE A 30 6.27 -30.14 10.69
N ALA A 31 7.57 -30.19 10.39
CA ALA A 31 8.42 -29.00 10.37
C ALA A 31 8.00 -28.00 9.28
N LEU A 32 7.58 -28.50 8.10
CA LEU A 32 7.06 -27.66 7.02
C LEU A 32 5.74 -26.99 7.41
N LEU A 33 4.83 -27.71 8.09
CA LEU A 33 3.56 -27.18 8.58
C LEU A 33 3.75 -26.09 9.66
N LEU A 34 4.78 -26.23 10.51
CA LEU A 34 5.15 -25.25 11.54
C LEU A 34 5.73 -23.95 10.95
N CYS A 35 6.38 -24.01 9.78
CA CYS A 35 6.90 -22.81 9.12
C CYS A 35 5.80 -21.95 8.47
N ILE A 36 4.68 -22.55 8.04
CA ILE A 36 3.58 -21.82 7.38
C ILE A 36 2.74 -21.02 8.39
N ALA A 37 2.66 -21.50 9.65
CA ALA A 37 1.92 -20.86 10.73
C ALA A 37 2.53 -19.55 11.24
N ASN A 38 3.78 -19.24 10.89
CA ASN A 38 4.47 -17.99 11.25
C ASN A 38 4.42 -16.94 10.13
N SER A 39 3.45 -17.03 9.20
CA SER A 39 3.09 -15.89 8.36
C SER A 39 2.46 -14.84 9.27
N ALA A 40 3.30 -14.11 10.02
CA ALA A 40 2.92 -12.97 10.81
C ALA A 40 2.08 -12.06 9.91
N PHE A 41 0.85 -11.78 10.33
CA PHE A 41 -0.03 -10.84 9.68
C PHE A 41 0.72 -9.52 9.49
N ALA A 42 1.24 -9.27 8.30
CA ALA A 42 1.50 -7.93 7.85
C ALA A 42 0.11 -7.28 7.74
N GLN A 43 -0.33 -6.60 8.80
CA GLN A 43 -1.49 -5.74 8.73
C GLN A 43 -1.13 -4.69 7.68
N ALA A 44 -1.68 -4.83 6.47
CA ALA A 44 -1.62 -3.76 5.49
C ALA A 44 -2.14 -2.49 6.18
N PRO A 45 -1.48 -1.34 6.01
CA PRO A 45 -1.99 -0.08 6.52
C PRO A 45 -3.47 0.04 6.17
N THR A 46 -4.32 0.30 7.16
CA THR A 46 -5.73 0.49 6.91
C THR A 46 -5.88 1.64 5.92
N ALA A 47 -6.55 1.39 4.79
CA ALA A 47 -6.72 2.40 3.75
C ALA A 47 -7.41 3.64 4.32
N HIS A 48 -6.87 4.83 4.07
CA HIS A 48 -7.44 6.05 4.57
C HIS A 48 -8.88 6.23 4.04
N PRO A 49 -9.85 6.69 4.84
CA PRO A 49 -11.24 6.82 4.40
C PRO A 49 -11.43 7.66 3.12
N ILE A 50 -10.59 8.68 2.91
CA ILE A 50 -10.62 9.50 1.69
C ILE A 50 -10.20 8.68 0.45
N ASP A 51 -9.22 7.77 0.59
CA ASP A 51 -8.77 6.92 -0.51
C ASP A 51 -9.83 5.87 -0.85
N THR A 52 -10.43 5.26 0.17
CA THR A 52 -11.56 4.35 0.01
C THR A 52 -12.74 5.05 -0.68
N TRP A 53 -13.04 6.30 -0.29
CA TRP A 53 -14.07 7.11 -0.95
C TRP A 53 -13.72 7.41 -2.41
N LEU A 54 -12.46 7.74 -2.71
CA LEU A 54 -12.01 8.01 -4.07
C LEU A 54 -12.16 6.76 -4.94
N GLN A 55 -11.70 5.61 -4.46
CA GLN A 55 -11.83 4.34 -5.16
C GLN A 55 -13.29 4.03 -5.51
N GLN A 56 -14.18 4.09 -4.51
CA GLN A 56 -15.61 3.84 -4.71
C GLN A 56 -16.28 4.85 -5.67
N THR A 57 -15.76 6.07 -5.75
CA THR A 57 -16.25 7.10 -6.67
C THR A 57 -15.79 6.82 -8.10
N LEU A 58 -14.53 6.42 -8.28
CA LEU A 58 -13.96 6.04 -9.58
C LEU A 58 -14.64 4.79 -10.17
N GLU A 59 -15.01 3.82 -9.33
CA GLU A 59 -15.75 2.62 -9.76
C GLU A 59 -17.13 2.94 -10.33
N LYS A 60 -17.75 4.06 -9.91
CA LYS A 60 -19.07 4.48 -10.39
C LYS A 60 -19.01 5.29 -11.69
N ASP A 61 -17.94 6.06 -11.89
CA ASP A 61 -17.74 6.86 -13.09
C ASP A 61 -16.25 6.90 -13.47
N TYR A 62 -15.89 6.02 -14.41
CA TYR A 62 -14.55 5.88 -14.97
C TYR A 62 -14.33 6.73 -16.23
N THR A 63 -15.25 7.63 -16.57
CA THR A 63 -15.02 8.57 -17.68
C THR A 63 -13.90 9.54 -17.31
N THR A 64 -13.18 10.09 -18.30
CA THR A 64 -12.13 11.07 -18.02
C THR A 64 -12.65 12.27 -17.21
N MET A 65 -13.88 12.71 -17.47
CA MET A 65 -14.49 13.79 -16.70
C MET A 65 -14.79 13.37 -15.26
N GLY A 66 -15.38 12.19 -15.07
CA GLY A 66 -15.67 11.61 -13.76
C GLY A 66 -14.42 11.42 -12.92
N MET A 67 -13.37 10.82 -13.49
CA MET A 67 -12.09 10.61 -12.81
C MET A 67 -11.47 11.92 -12.32
N ARG A 68 -11.46 12.96 -13.18
CA ARG A 68 -10.93 14.27 -12.80
C ARG A 68 -11.76 14.94 -11.71
N ALA A 69 -13.10 14.86 -11.79
CA ALA A 69 -13.99 15.39 -10.76
C ALA A 69 -13.78 14.69 -9.41
N ALA A 70 -13.67 13.36 -9.42
CA ALA A 70 -13.40 12.57 -8.22
C ALA A 70 -12.05 12.94 -7.59
N MET A 71 -10.98 13.03 -8.39
CA MET A 71 -9.64 13.39 -7.90
C MET A 71 -9.57 14.84 -7.38
N ASN A 72 -10.23 15.80 -8.04
CA ASN A 72 -10.32 17.17 -7.51
C ASN A 72 -11.05 17.21 -6.17
N THR A 73 -12.15 16.47 -6.05
CA THR A 73 -12.90 16.38 -4.79
C THR A 73 -12.06 15.68 -3.71
N ALA A 74 -11.32 14.63 -4.05
CA ALA A 74 -10.38 13.98 -3.13
C ALA A 74 -9.27 14.95 -2.68
N ARG A 75 -8.75 15.78 -3.60
CA ARG A 75 -7.76 16.81 -3.28
C ARG A 75 -8.29 17.81 -2.25
N GLU A 76 -9.54 18.25 -2.40
CA GLU A 76 -10.19 19.14 -1.43
C GLU A 76 -10.35 18.46 -0.06
N LYS A 77 -10.78 17.19 -0.03
CA LYS A 77 -10.87 16.40 1.21
C LYS A 77 -9.50 16.26 1.88
N TRP A 78 -8.45 15.98 1.10
CA TRP A 78 -7.09 15.89 1.61
C TRP A 78 -6.55 17.21 2.12
N ASP A 79 -6.88 18.34 1.49
CA ASP A 79 -6.50 19.68 1.99
C ASP A 79 -7.17 19.99 3.33
N GLN A 80 -8.46 19.64 3.47
CA GLN A 80 -9.18 19.76 4.73
C GLN A 80 -8.54 18.89 5.83
N GLU A 81 -8.26 17.62 5.54
CA GLU A 81 -7.60 16.69 6.48
C GLU A 81 -6.21 17.21 6.87
N MET A 82 -5.40 17.66 5.90
CA MET A 82 -4.09 18.26 6.14
C MET A 82 -4.18 19.45 7.11
N ASN A 83 -5.15 20.34 6.93
CA ASN A 83 -5.34 21.50 7.79
C ASN A 83 -5.81 21.11 9.21
N GLN A 84 -6.64 20.06 9.33
CA GLN A 84 -7.07 19.53 10.62
C GLN A 84 -5.89 18.92 11.38
N ILE A 85 -5.09 18.06 10.73
CA ILE A 85 -3.88 17.46 11.32
C ILE A 85 -2.90 18.56 11.72
N TYR A 86 -2.62 19.53 10.83
CA TYR A 86 -1.75 20.66 11.13
C TYR A 86 -2.20 21.41 12.38
N THR A 87 -3.50 21.65 12.54
CA THR A 87 -4.05 22.35 13.71
C THR A 87 -3.85 21.56 14.99
N ARG A 88 -4.10 20.24 14.97
CA ARG A 88 -3.87 19.34 16.12
C ARG A 88 -2.39 19.22 16.48
N LEU A 89 -1.51 19.13 15.49
CA LEU A 89 -0.06 19.18 15.70
C LEU A 89 0.34 20.47 16.41
N MET A 90 -0.08 21.61 15.86
CA MET A 90 0.30 22.92 16.39
C MET A 90 -0.13 23.12 17.85
N SER A 91 -1.23 22.51 18.31
CA SER A 91 -1.65 22.60 19.71
C SER A 91 -0.81 21.76 20.68
N ARG A 92 -0.12 20.72 20.19
CA ARG A 92 0.72 19.81 20.99
C ARG A 92 2.20 20.20 21.03
N LEU A 93 2.66 20.96 20.05
CA LEU A 93 4.07 21.35 19.92
C LEU A 93 4.48 22.49 20.86
N ASN A 94 5.74 22.45 21.31
CA ASN A 94 6.35 23.56 22.06
C ASN A 94 6.62 24.78 21.15
N LYS A 95 7.04 25.92 21.74
CA LYS A 95 7.22 27.19 21.01
C LYS A 95 8.19 27.07 19.82
N GLU A 96 9.32 26.42 20.01
CA GLU A 96 10.35 26.27 18.98
C GLU A 96 9.87 25.36 17.84
N GLN A 97 9.32 24.20 18.19
CA GLN A 97 8.76 23.25 17.22
C GLN A 97 7.63 23.87 16.38
N ARG A 98 6.76 24.69 17.00
CA ARG A 98 5.70 25.43 16.30
C ARG A 98 6.24 26.42 15.27
N VAL A 99 7.35 27.10 15.58
CA VAL A 99 7.99 28.01 14.62
C VAL A 99 8.51 27.21 13.42
N SER A 100 9.25 26.14 13.66
CA SER A 100 9.80 25.27 12.61
C SER A 100 8.72 24.67 11.73
N LEU A 101 7.65 24.11 12.31
CA LEU A 101 6.55 23.52 11.53
C LEU A 101 5.80 24.57 10.70
N LYS A 102 5.56 25.76 11.26
CA LYS A 102 4.88 26.86 10.55
C LYS A 102 5.69 27.34 9.35
N GLU A 103 7.01 27.47 9.49
CA GLU A 103 7.91 27.86 8.41
C GLU A 103 7.95 26.80 7.31
N ALA A 104 8.11 25.52 7.70
CA ALA A 104 8.08 24.39 6.77
C ALA A 104 6.75 24.33 6.00
N GLN A 105 5.61 24.49 6.69
CA GLN A 105 4.29 24.47 6.04
C GLN A 105 4.11 25.63 5.05
N ARG A 106 4.57 26.84 5.39
CA ARG A 106 4.53 28.00 4.47
C ARG A 106 5.41 27.79 3.25
N ALA A 107 6.61 27.25 3.43
CA ALA A 107 7.49 26.91 2.32
C ALA A 107 6.87 25.83 1.43
N TRP A 108 6.26 24.80 2.04
CA TRP A 108 5.56 23.75 1.32
C TRP A 108 4.37 24.28 0.49
N LEU A 109 3.59 25.22 1.00
CA LEU A 109 2.50 25.85 0.22
C LEU A 109 3.03 26.56 -1.03
N LYS A 110 4.14 27.30 -0.91
CA LYS A 110 4.79 27.94 -2.07
C LYS A 110 5.29 26.90 -3.07
N PHE A 111 5.89 25.81 -2.60
CA PHE A 111 6.31 24.69 -3.43
C PHE A 111 5.11 24.07 -4.16
N ARG A 112 4.04 23.71 -3.44
CA ARG A 112 2.81 23.12 -4.00
C ARG A 112 2.24 23.98 -5.13
N ASP A 113 2.18 25.29 -4.93
CA ASP A 113 1.62 26.22 -5.91
C ASP A 113 2.54 26.37 -7.13
N ALA A 114 3.86 26.33 -6.94
CA ALA A 114 4.83 26.31 -8.03
C ALA A 114 4.78 24.99 -8.82
N GLU A 115 4.73 23.86 -8.12
CA GLU A 115 4.65 22.52 -8.69
C GLU A 115 3.35 22.33 -9.47
N GLY A 116 2.22 22.87 -8.98
CA GLY A 116 0.96 22.88 -9.73
C GLY A 116 1.08 23.58 -11.09
N LYS A 117 1.92 24.62 -11.21
CA LYS A 117 2.21 25.27 -12.51
C LYS A 117 3.06 24.38 -13.40
N VAL A 118 4.02 23.65 -12.84
CA VAL A 118 4.86 22.69 -13.57
C VAL A 118 3.98 21.56 -14.12
N ILE A 119 3.18 20.93 -13.27
CA ILE A 119 2.21 19.88 -13.65
C ILE A 119 1.30 20.36 -14.79
N SER A 120 0.74 21.57 -14.67
CA SER A 120 -0.12 22.13 -15.72
C SER A 120 0.63 22.35 -17.04
N LYS A 121 1.87 22.86 -17.00
CA LYS A 121 2.62 23.22 -18.21
C LYS A 121 3.29 22.04 -18.90
N ILE A 122 3.61 20.97 -18.16
CA ILE A 122 4.37 19.82 -18.67
C ILE A 122 3.47 18.60 -18.88
N ILE A 123 2.57 18.31 -17.93
CA ILE A 123 1.75 17.10 -17.94
C ILE A 123 0.43 17.41 -18.63
N ALA A 124 -0.34 18.38 -18.13
CA ALA A 124 -1.66 18.69 -18.68
C ALA A 124 -1.64 19.29 -20.09
N SER A 125 -0.48 19.77 -20.57
CA SER A 125 -0.33 20.32 -21.92
C SER A 125 -0.18 19.27 -23.02
N LYS A 126 0.03 18.00 -22.65
CA LYS A 126 0.18 16.89 -23.61
C LYS A 126 -1.16 16.55 -24.27
N GLU A 127 -1.09 16.10 -25.52
CA GLU A 127 -2.28 15.68 -26.27
C GLU A 127 -2.92 14.42 -25.68
N GLY A 128 -4.24 14.41 -25.61
CA GLY A 128 -5.03 13.31 -25.06
C GLY A 128 -5.54 13.60 -23.65
N THR A 129 -6.79 13.21 -23.39
CA THR A 129 -7.48 13.51 -22.14
C THR A 129 -6.90 12.75 -20.94
N MET A 130 -6.20 11.64 -21.17
CA MET A 130 -5.54 10.87 -20.12
C MET A 130 -4.49 11.69 -19.36
N TRP A 131 -3.74 12.56 -20.05
CA TRP A 131 -2.77 13.44 -19.40
C TRP A 131 -3.40 14.47 -18.48
N GLN A 132 -4.67 14.84 -18.72
CA GLN A 132 -5.43 15.70 -17.79
C GLN A 132 -5.80 14.94 -16.52
N VAL A 133 -6.10 13.64 -16.61
CA VAL A 133 -6.33 12.76 -15.45
C VAL A 133 -5.04 12.64 -14.65
N THR A 134 -3.92 12.32 -15.31
CA THR A 134 -2.60 12.25 -14.69
C THR A 134 -2.25 13.54 -13.96
N ALA A 135 -2.36 14.70 -14.62
CA ALA A 135 -2.09 15.99 -13.99
C ALA A 135 -3.00 16.28 -12.78
N THR A 136 -4.27 15.88 -12.85
CA THR A 136 -5.20 16.04 -11.72
C THR A 136 -4.80 15.15 -10.55
N ASN A 137 -4.40 13.91 -10.82
CA ASN A 137 -3.90 12.96 -9.82
C ASN A 137 -2.63 13.48 -9.13
N GLU A 138 -1.63 13.95 -9.90
CA GLU A 138 -0.40 14.52 -9.33
C GLU A 138 -0.69 15.66 -8.36
N GLY A 139 -1.59 16.58 -8.74
CA GLY A 139 -1.99 17.69 -7.89
C GLY A 139 -2.69 17.25 -6.60
N MET A 140 -3.46 16.16 -6.65
CA MET A 140 -4.10 15.55 -5.48
C MET A 140 -3.06 14.85 -4.59
N GLU A 141 -2.18 14.03 -5.16
CA GLU A 141 -1.16 13.27 -4.43
C GLU A 141 -0.19 14.18 -3.66
N LEU A 142 0.16 15.35 -4.21
CA LEU A 142 0.96 16.34 -3.47
C LEU A 142 0.33 16.72 -2.12
N VAL A 143 -0.98 16.95 -2.10
CA VAL A 143 -1.71 17.33 -0.89
C VAL A 143 -1.87 16.14 0.04
N ARG A 144 -2.24 14.97 -0.51
CA ARG A 144 -2.34 13.71 0.23
C ARG A 144 -1.04 13.37 0.95
N ALA A 145 0.09 13.39 0.24
CA ALA A 145 1.40 13.08 0.80
C ALA A 145 1.75 14.02 1.96
N ARG A 146 1.45 15.31 1.85
CA ARG A 146 1.68 16.25 2.95
C ARG A 146 0.79 15.99 4.15
N ALA A 147 -0.50 15.66 3.93
CA ALA A 147 -1.40 15.29 5.01
C ALA A 147 -0.86 14.09 5.79
N LEU A 148 -0.43 13.04 5.09
CA LEU A 148 0.13 11.82 5.71
C LEU A 148 1.46 12.10 6.41
N GLN A 149 2.34 12.92 5.84
CA GLN A 149 3.58 13.32 6.51
C GLN A 149 3.32 14.08 7.81
N LEU A 150 2.32 14.97 7.83
CA LEU A 150 1.91 15.63 9.08
C LEU A 150 1.31 14.63 10.07
N LYS A 151 0.57 13.63 9.59
CA LYS A 151 0.02 12.56 10.43
C LYS A 151 1.14 11.77 11.11
N GLU A 152 2.19 11.42 10.38
CA GLU A 152 3.38 10.73 10.91
C GLU A 152 4.04 11.55 12.04
N TYR A 153 4.18 12.87 11.87
CA TYR A 153 4.68 13.74 12.94
C TYR A 153 3.76 13.76 14.15
N GLU A 154 2.43 13.71 13.94
CA GLU A 154 1.45 13.70 15.02
C GLU A 154 1.50 12.41 15.84
N ASP A 155 1.71 11.28 15.16
CA ASP A 155 1.82 9.96 15.77
C ASP A 155 3.13 9.81 16.55
N ALA A 156 4.25 10.34 16.03
CA ALA A 156 5.53 10.36 16.73
C ALA A 156 5.54 11.18 18.04
N LEU A 157 4.52 12.01 18.29
CA LEU A 157 4.33 12.71 19.57
C LEU A 157 3.52 11.89 20.59
N GLY A 158 2.92 10.77 20.17
CA GLY A 158 2.07 9.90 20.99
C GLY A 158 2.76 8.64 21.50
N GLU A 159 3.98 8.38 21.03
CA GLU A 159 4.93 7.39 21.59
C GLU A 159 5.76 8.02 22.72
#